data_AF-A0AAE4F0I4-F1
#
_entry.id   AF-A0AAE4F0I4-F1
#
_cell.length_a   1.000
_cell.length_b   1.000
_cell.length_c   1.000
_cell.angle_alpha   90.00
_cell.angle_beta   90.00
_cell.angle_gamma   90.00
#
_symmetry.space_group_name_H-M   'P 1'
#
loop_
_entity.id
_entity.type
_entity.pdbx_description
1 polymer ?
#
loop_
_entity_poly.entity_id
_entity_poly.type
_entity_poly.pdbx_seq_one_letter_code
_entity_poly.pdbx_strand_id
1 'polypeptide(L)'
;MTSSNAMSPNYEQAQHLVESTIDEDDRLDAIVNTAGIGRVGTVEDMTLKDWTDAIQIFLTGVMYGTRAALPYLKQTDGCIINVASIYGLVGRPGAAAYSAAKGGVVNLTREIAVDYASDGVRANGICPGFVETSMTDEYLDQEQFYELLRGQTPMARVAQPEEIGGIAMFLASDEASYITGANIPVDGGWIAH
;
A
#
# COMPACT_ATOMS: atom_id res chain seq x y z
N MET A 1 11.21 1.39 -24.90
CA MET A 1 11.76 2.33 -23.91
C MET A 1 10.94 3.62 -23.95
N THR A 2 9.82 3.63 -23.26
CA THR A 2 9.12 4.86 -22.84
C THR A 2 9.09 4.79 -21.32
N SER A 3 10.05 5.46 -20.68
CA SER A 3 10.02 5.71 -19.25
C SER A 3 8.69 6.39 -18.94
N SER A 4 7.76 5.68 -18.32
CA SER A 4 6.59 6.33 -17.73
C SER A 4 7.13 7.27 -16.65
N ASN A 5 7.07 8.57 -16.93
CA ASN A 5 7.19 9.58 -15.90
C ASN A 5 5.95 9.40 -15.02
N ALA A 6 6.03 8.54 -14.01
CA ALA A 6 5.08 8.58 -12.92
C ALA A 6 5.11 10.01 -12.38
N MET A 7 4.01 10.76 -12.56
CA MET A 7 3.88 12.07 -11.94
C MET A 7 4.03 11.89 -10.43
N SER A 8 4.88 12.71 -9.80
CA SER A 8 4.95 12.78 -8.35
C SER A 8 3.56 13.08 -7.80
N PRO A 9 3.11 12.41 -6.72
CA PRO A 9 1.80 12.66 -6.17
C PRO A 9 1.68 14.11 -5.73
N ASN A 10 0.52 14.70 -5.98
CA ASN A 10 0.22 16.05 -5.57
C ASN A 10 -0.97 16.08 -4.61
N TYR A 11 -0.90 16.93 -3.58
CA TYR A 11 -1.96 17.00 -2.58
C TYR A 11 -3.26 17.52 -3.19
N GLU A 12 -3.22 18.56 -4.03
CA GLU A 12 -4.44 19.10 -4.64
C GLU A 12 -5.12 18.08 -5.57
N GLN A 13 -4.37 17.17 -6.18
CA GLN A 13 -4.95 16.09 -6.99
C GLN A 13 -5.67 15.06 -6.12
N ALA A 14 -5.08 14.68 -4.98
CA ALA A 14 -5.71 13.78 -4.02
C ALA A 14 -6.98 14.41 -3.43
N GLN A 15 -6.92 15.70 -3.08
CA GLN A 15 -8.05 16.46 -2.59
C GLN A 15 -9.19 16.51 -3.63
N HIS A 16 -8.89 16.90 -4.87
CA HIS A 16 -9.89 16.97 -5.93
C HIS A 16 -10.55 15.61 -6.21
N LEU A 17 -9.79 14.51 -6.17
CA LEU A 17 -10.35 13.16 -6.36
C LEU A 17 -11.37 12.82 -5.26
N VAL A 18 -11.04 13.10 -4.01
CA VAL A 18 -11.96 12.88 -2.88
C VAL A 18 -13.19 13.77 -3.00
N GLU A 19 -13.00 15.07 -3.25
CA GLU A 19 -14.11 16.02 -3.42
C GLU A 19 -15.05 15.61 -4.56
N SER A 20 -14.51 15.14 -5.69
CA SER A 20 -15.32 14.64 -6.81
C SER A 20 -16.17 13.42 -6.41
N THR A 21 -15.64 12.54 -5.55
CA THR A 21 -16.40 11.38 -5.05
C THR A 21 -17.54 11.84 -4.13
N ILE A 22 -17.28 12.82 -3.26
CA ILE A 22 -18.30 13.41 -2.40
C ILE A 22 -19.39 14.12 -3.21
N ASP A 23 -19.03 14.85 -4.25
CA ASP A 23 -19.99 15.53 -5.12
C ASP A 23 -20.92 14.55 -5.85
N GLU A 24 -20.45 13.34 -6.15
CA GLU A 24 -21.22 12.29 -6.83
C GLU A 24 -22.07 11.45 -5.86
N ASP A 25 -21.51 11.03 -4.73
CA ASP A 25 -22.11 10.04 -3.83
C ASP A 25 -22.60 10.61 -2.48
N ASP A 26 -22.34 11.90 -2.20
CA ASP A 26 -22.62 12.61 -0.92
C ASP A 26 -22.04 11.92 0.32
N ARG A 27 -21.07 11.01 0.10
CA ARG A 27 -20.56 10.12 1.14
C ARG A 27 -19.21 9.51 0.78
N LEU A 28 -18.39 9.28 1.80
CA LEU A 28 -17.19 8.45 1.71
C LEU A 28 -17.08 7.57 2.95
N ASP A 29 -17.11 6.25 2.76
CA ASP A 29 -17.02 5.26 3.86
C ASP A 29 -15.64 4.60 3.95
N ALA A 30 -14.90 4.58 2.83
CA ALA A 30 -13.59 3.95 2.79
C ALA A 30 -12.68 4.63 1.77
N ILE A 31 -11.38 4.65 2.05
CA ILE A 31 -10.34 4.94 1.06
C ILE A 31 -9.29 3.84 1.06
N VAL A 32 -8.88 3.41 -0.14
CA VAL A 32 -7.76 2.48 -0.33
C VAL A 32 -6.59 3.24 -0.94
N ASN A 33 -5.56 3.51 -0.14
CA ASN A 33 -4.36 4.16 -0.62
C ASN A 33 -3.41 3.13 -1.27
N THR A 34 -3.36 3.15 -2.61
CA THR A 34 -2.47 2.30 -3.40
C THR A 34 -1.59 3.18 -4.30
N ALA A 35 -0.27 3.11 -4.11
CA ALA A 35 0.71 3.80 -4.96
C ALA A 35 1.85 2.86 -5.34
N GLY A 36 2.37 3.01 -6.56
CA GLY A 36 3.21 2.01 -7.22
C GLY A 36 4.22 2.56 -8.23
N ILE A 37 5.52 2.36 -7.99
CA ILE A 37 6.59 2.47 -9.00
C ILE A 37 7.63 1.35 -8.85
N GLY A 38 8.26 0.92 -9.93
CA GLY A 38 9.39 -0.01 -9.89
C GLY A 38 10.71 0.72 -9.67
N ARG A 39 11.34 0.58 -8.50
CA ARG A 39 12.72 1.05 -8.21
C ARG A 39 13.45 0.02 -7.34
N VAL A 40 14.67 -0.32 -7.75
CA VAL A 40 15.55 -1.30 -7.08
C VAL A 40 16.92 -0.63 -6.88
N GLY A 41 17.52 -0.82 -5.70
CA GLY A 41 18.85 -0.30 -5.37
C GLY A 41 19.23 -0.56 -3.91
N THR A 42 20.53 -0.72 -3.67
CA THR A 42 21.12 -0.67 -2.33
C THR A 42 21.22 0.79 -1.86
N VAL A 43 21.62 1.02 -0.61
CA VAL A 43 21.89 2.39 -0.14
C VAL A 43 23.06 3.05 -0.88
N GLU A 44 24.05 2.25 -1.31
CA GLU A 44 25.23 2.73 -2.02
C GLU A 44 24.93 3.06 -3.48
N ASP A 45 24.12 2.23 -4.14
CA ASP A 45 23.95 2.30 -5.60
C ASP A 45 22.71 3.09 -6.04
N MET A 46 21.73 3.31 -5.15
CA MET A 46 20.52 4.05 -5.52
C MET A 46 20.83 5.54 -5.71
N THR A 47 20.18 6.15 -6.71
CA THR A 47 20.29 7.60 -6.85
C THR A 47 19.48 8.31 -5.76
N LEU A 48 19.92 9.50 -5.35
CA LEU A 48 19.13 10.34 -4.42
C LEU A 48 17.76 10.70 -5.00
N LYS A 49 17.63 10.73 -6.33
CA LYS A 49 16.35 10.92 -7.00
C LYS A 49 15.45 9.71 -6.79
N ASP A 50 15.95 8.49 -6.96
CA ASP A 50 15.15 7.27 -6.73
C ASP A 50 14.69 7.17 -5.27
N TRP A 51 15.54 7.55 -4.33
CA TRP A 51 15.16 7.68 -2.93
C TRP A 51 14.00 8.66 -2.75
N THR A 52 14.15 9.88 -3.28
CA THR A 52 13.15 10.94 -3.14
C THR A 52 11.83 10.55 -3.80
N ASP A 53 11.89 10.02 -5.03
CA ASP A 53 10.72 9.56 -5.78
C ASP A 53 9.98 8.45 -5.00
N ALA A 54 10.71 7.47 -4.45
CA ALA A 54 10.11 6.39 -3.67
C ALA A 54 9.40 6.91 -2.41
N ILE A 55 10.03 7.80 -1.64
CA ILE A 55 9.38 8.40 -0.47
C ILE A 55 8.14 9.21 -0.89
N GLN A 56 8.26 10.04 -1.92
CA GLN A 56 7.14 10.86 -2.38
C GLN A 56 5.97 10.00 -2.84
N ILE A 57 6.21 9.00 -3.69
CA ILE A 57 5.15 8.18 -4.26
C ILE A 57 4.54 7.24 -3.22
N PHE A 58 5.37 6.48 -2.50
CA PHE A 58 4.85 5.42 -1.64
C PHE A 58 4.38 5.90 -0.27
N LEU A 59 5.01 6.93 0.30
CA LEU A 59 4.70 7.40 1.65
C LEU A 59 3.92 8.71 1.62
N THR A 60 4.45 9.74 0.95
CA THR A 60 3.76 11.04 0.90
C THR A 60 2.41 10.94 0.19
N GLY A 61 2.31 10.16 -0.89
CA GLY A 61 1.04 9.90 -1.58
C GLY A 61 -0.03 9.30 -0.67
N VAL A 62 0.32 8.34 0.18
CA VAL A 62 -0.60 7.75 1.19
C VAL A 62 -1.06 8.81 2.19
N MET A 63 -0.13 9.65 2.65
CA MET A 63 -0.47 10.75 3.56
C MET A 63 -1.43 11.74 2.90
N TYR A 64 -1.24 12.08 1.62
CA TYR A 64 -2.13 12.99 0.89
C TYR A 64 -3.55 12.42 0.76
N GLY A 65 -3.69 11.17 0.32
CA GLY A 65 -5.00 10.51 0.22
C GLY A 65 -5.70 10.43 1.58
N THR A 66 -4.97 10.00 2.61
CA THR A 66 -5.47 9.96 3.99
C THR A 66 -5.96 11.34 4.44
N ARG A 67 -5.13 12.38 4.29
CA ARG A 67 -5.45 13.74 4.72
C ARG A 67 -6.69 14.30 3.99
N ALA A 68 -6.81 14.04 2.69
CA ALA A 68 -7.95 14.48 1.90
C ALA A 68 -9.26 13.79 2.32
N ALA A 69 -9.22 12.49 2.60
CA ALA A 69 -10.40 11.70 2.95
C ALA A 69 -10.87 11.90 4.40
N LEU A 70 -9.95 12.19 5.31
CA LEU A 70 -10.20 12.15 6.76
C LEU A 70 -11.41 12.99 7.23
N PRO A 71 -11.63 14.25 6.77
CA PRO A 71 -12.78 15.04 7.20
C PRO A 71 -14.13 14.39 6.87
N TYR A 72 -14.19 13.58 5.82
CA TYR A 72 -15.40 12.88 5.38
C TYR A 72 -15.55 11.53 6.09
N LEU A 73 -14.46 10.80 6.27
CA LEU A 73 -14.49 9.50 6.99
C LEU A 73 -14.92 9.66 8.46
N LYS A 74 -14.61 10.79 9.10
CA LYS A 74 -15.10 11.10 10.46
C LYS A 74 -16.61 11.28 10.53
N GLN A 75 -17.28 11.57 9.41
CA GLN A 75 -18.73 11.76 9.36
C GLN A 75 -19.47 10.43 9.21
N THR A 76 -18.76 9.38 8.81
CA THR A 76 -19.32 8.09 8.41
C THR A 76 -18.83 6.92 9.27
N ASP A 77 -18.02 7.19 10.31
CA ASP A 77 -17.26 6.17 11.04
C ASP A 77 -16.46 5.25 10.08
N GLY A 78 -15.91 5.88 9.04
CA GLY A 78 -15.31 5.20 7.90
C GLY A 78 -13.94 4.59 8.18
N CYS A 79 -13.29 4.09 7.14
CA CYS A 79 -12.01 3.43 7.27
C CYS A 79 -10.96 3.80 6.21
N ILE A 80 -9.70 3.62 6.58
CA ILE A 80 -8.53 3.84 5.74
C ILE A 80 -7.83 2.50 5.58
N ILE A 81 -7.56 2.11 4.33
CA ILE A 81 -6.81 0.91 3.99
C ILE A 81 -5.56 1.33 3.24
N ASN A 82 -4.40 1.13 3.85
CA ASN A 82 -3.12 1.47 3.26
C ASN A 82 -2.46 0.22 2.66
N VAL A 83 -2.14 0.25 1.37
CA VAL A 83 -1.41 -0.85 0.73
C VAL A 83 0.09 -0.64 0.94
N ALA A 84 0.65 -1.33 1.92
CA ALA A 84 2.06 -1.37 2.22
C ALA A 84 2.79 -2.44 1.36
N SER A 85 3.54 -3.34 2.00
CA SER A 85 4.25 -4.48 1.39
C SER A 85 4.81 -5.36 2.51
N ILE A 86 5.07 -6.64 2.24
CA ILE A 86 5.94 -7.44 3.12
C ILE A 86 7.31 -6.79 3.34
N TYR A 87 7.84 -6.02 2.39
CA TYR A 87 9.08 -5.28 2.57
C TYR A 87 8.95 -4.01 3.44
N GLY A 88 7.72 -3.67 3.85
CA GLY A 88 7.51 -2.72 4.96
C GLY A 88 7.66 -3.39 6.33
N LEU A 89 7.66 -4.72 6.40
CA LEU A 89 7.75 -5.51 7.63
C LEU A 89 9.13 -6.15 7.79
N VAL A 90 9.79 -6.51 6.69
CA VAL A 90 11.11 -7.14 6.65
C VAL A 90 12.01 -6.52 5.59
N GLY A 91 13.33 -6.73 5.68
CA GLY A 91 14.28 -6.24 4.68
C GLY A 91 14.52 -7.24 3.53
N ARG A 92 14.80 -6.71 2.33
CA ARG A 92 15.25 -7.47 1.15
C ARG A 92 16.47 -6.78 0.52
N PRO A 93 17.47 -7.52 0.02
CA PRO A 93 18.56 -6.93 -0.76
C PRO A 93 18.02 -6.11 -1.94
N GLY A 94 18.60 -4.94 -2.17
CA GLY A 94 18.24 -4.06 -3.29
C GLY A 94 16.90 -3.34 -3.15
N ALA A 95 16.28 -3.31 -1.97
CA ALA A 95 14.98 -2.67 -1.77
C ALA A 95 15.05 -1.46 -0.81
N ALA A 96 16.17 -0.75 -0.72
CA ALA A 96 16.41 0.22 0.37
C ALA A 96 15.33 1.32 0.45
N ALA A 97 15.14 2.08 -0.63
CA ALA A 97 14.14 3.15 -0.67
C ALA A 97 12.70 2.63 -0.56
N TYR A 98 12.40 1.51 -1.22
CA TYR A 98 11.08 0.88 -1.20
C TYR A 98 10.71 0.41 0.21
N SER A 99 11.61 -0.31 0.87
CA SER A 99 11.39 -0.85 2.23
C SER A 99 11.26 0.29 3.24
N ALA A 100 12.07 1.35 3.12
CA ALA A 100 11.94 2.52 3.97
C ALA A 100 10.57 3.20 3.80
N ALA A 101 10.12 3.42 2.56
CA ALA A 101 8.84 4.04 2.30
C ALA A 101 7.66 3.17 2.79
N LYS A 102 7.67 1.87 2.47
CA LYS A 102 6.61 0.93 2.88
C LYS A 102 6.62 0.66 4.39
N GLY A 103 7.78 0.67 5.05
CA GLY A 103 7.88 0.66 6.51
C GLY A 103 7.32 1.93 7.14
N GLY A 104 7.52 3.08 6.48
CA GLY A 104 6.86 4.34 6.82
C GLY A 104 5.33 4.22 6.75
N VAL A 105 4.78 3.61 5.69
CA VAL A 105 3.33 3.38 5.56
C VAL A 105 2.81 2.46 6.65
N VAL A 106 3.53 1.38 6.96
CA VAL A 106 3.20 0.45 8.05
C VAL A 106 3.06 1.19 9.38
N ASN A 107 4.01 2.09 9.69
CA ASN A 107 3.96 2.82 10.95
C ASN A 107 2.95 3.98 10.93
N LEU A 108 2.84 4.70 9.81
CA LEU A 108 1.84 5.75 9.62
C LEU A 108 0.42 5.20 9.81
N THR A 109 0.15 3.98 9.34
CA THR A 109 -1.14 3.30 9.55
C THR A 109 -1.47 3.15 11.04
N ARG A 110 -0.49 2.80 11.88
CA ARG A 110 -0.68 2.70 13.33
C ARG A 110 -0.97 4.06 13.93
N GLU A 111 -0.23 5.09 13.51
CA GLU A 111 -0.43 6.46 14.01
C GLU A 111 -1.83 6.97 13.68
N ILE A 112 -2.28 6.82 12.43
CA ILE A 112 -3.64 7.21 12.01
C ILE A 112 -4.69 6.49 12.86
N ALA A 113 -4.51 5.19 13.10
CA ALA A 113 -5.44 4.42 13.92
C ALA A 113 -5.51 4.95 15.37
N VAL A 114 -4.36 5.32 15.96
CA VAL A 114 -4.29 5.87 17.32
C VAL A 114 -4.95 7.25 17.38
N ASP A 115 -4.66 8.11 16.41
CA ASP A 115 -5.12 9.50 16.40
C ASP A 115 -6.63 9.63 16.17
N TYR A 116 -7.22 8.75 15.37
CA TYR A 116 -8.59 8.95 14.86
C TYR A 116 -9.60 7.87 15.30
N ALA A 117 -9.19 6.88 16.10
CA ALA A 117 -10.13 5.89 16.65
C ALA A 117 -11.25 6.52 17.50
N SER A 118 -10.97 7.59 18.25
CA SER A 118 -12.01 8.30 19.03
C SER A 118 -13.00 9.07 18.15
N ASP A 119 -12.63 9.35 16.91
CA ASP A 119 -13.50 9.95 15.88
C ASP A 119 -14.22 8.89 15.03
N GLY A 120 -14.21 7.61 15.47
CA GLY A 120 -14.86 6.51 14.76
C GLY A 120 -14.08 5.94 13.57
N VAL A 121 -12.96 6.55 13.20
CA VAL A 121 -12.20 6.13 12.01
C VAL A 121 -11.27 4.97 12.31
N ARG A 122 -11.36 3.91 11.49
CA ARG A 122 -10.42 2.78 11.52
C ARG A 122 -9.33 2.96 10.48
N ALA A 123 -8.10 2.52 10.76
CA ALA A 123 -7.03 2.52 9.77
C ALA A 123 -6.24 1.21 9.82
N ASN A 124 -6.13 0.50 8.70
CA ASN A 124 -5.42 -0.76 8.61
C ASN A 124 -4.53 -0.81 7.37
N GLY A 125 -3.52 -1.67 7.42
CA GLY A 125 -2.55 -1.88 6.38
C GLY A 125 -2.69 -3.27 5.79
N ILE A 126 -2.59 -3.38 4.47
CA ILE A 126 -2.39 -4.66 3.78
C ILE A 126 -0.93 -4.71 3.35
N CYS A 127 -0.25 -5.81 3.63
CA CYS A 127 1.15 -6.04 3.28
C CYS A 127 1.26 -7.19 2.28
N PRO A 128 1.03 -6.95 0.97
CA PRO A 128 1.11 -8.01 -0.02
C PRO A 128 2.52 -8.58 -0.15
N GLY A 129 2.59 -9.89 -0.41
CA GLY A 129 3.74 -10.54 -1.03
C GLY A 129 3.78 -10.24 -2.54
N PHE A 130 4.27 -11.21 -3.32
CA PHE A 130 4.23 -11.09 -4.78
C PHE A 130 2.83 -11.40 -5.31
N VAL A 131 2.32 -10.50 -6.16
CA VAL A 131 0.98 -10.57 -6.75
C VAL A 131 1.11 -10.50 -8.26
N GLU A 132 0.30 -11.25 -9.01
CA GLU A 132 0.21 -11.19 -10.47
C GLU A 132 -0.53 -9.93 -10.92
N THR A 133 0.20 -8.94 -11.41
CA THR A 133 -0.32 -7.62 -11.81
C THR A 133 0.52 -7.08 -12.96
N SER A 134 0.03 -6.07 -13.69
CA SER A 134 0.81 -5.42 -14.75
C SER A 134 2.17 -4.85 -14.31
N MET A 135 2.40 -4.64 -13.00
CA MET A 135 3.71 -4.23 -12.47
C MET A 135 4.71 -5.37 -12.36
N THR A 136 4.22 -6.60 -12.17
CA THR A 136 5.01 -7.80 -11.94
C THR A 136 5.08 -8.70 -13.17
N ASP A 137 4.19 -8.56 -14.15
CA ASP A 137 4.12 -9.38 -15.37
C ASP A 137 5.50 -9.58 -16.03
N GLU A 138 6.25 -8.50 -16.32
CA GLU A 138 7.57 -8.60 -16.97
C GLU A 138 8.61 -9.40 -16.16
N TYR A 139 8.46 -9.44 -14.83
CA TYR A 139 9.31 -10.23 -13.96
C TYR A 139 8.81 -11.66 -13.83
N LEU A 140 7.49 -11.87 -13.76
CA LEU A 140 6.86 -13.18 -13.64
C LEU A 140 6.99 -14.01 -14.93
N ASP A 141 7.10 -13.36 -16.09
CA ASP A 141 7.41 -14.00 -17.38
C ASP A 141 8.84 -14.59 -17.41
N GLN A 142 9.72 -14.17 -16.51
CA GLN A 142 11.06 -14.73 -16.40
C GLN A 142 11.01 -16.00 -15.55
N GLU A 143 11.06 -17.16 -16.20
CA GLU A 143 10.94 -18.48 -15.56
C GLU A 143 11.85 -18.63 -14.33
N GLN A 144 13.10 -18.16 -14.40
CA GLN A 144 14.04 -18.22 -13.27
C GLN A 144 13.58 -17.38 -12.07
N PHE A 145 13.03 -16.20 -12.33
CA PHE A 145 12.51 -15.33 -11.27
C PHE A 145 11.22 -15.89 -10.69
N TYR A 146 10.32 -16.39 -11.53
CA TYR A 146 9.10 -17.05 -11.08
C TYR A 146 9.40 -18.27 -10.20
N GLU A 147 10.32 -19.14 -10.61
CA GLU A 147 10.74 -20.31 -9.82
C GLU A 147 11.44 -19.91 -8.51
N LEU A 148 12.21 -18.81 -8.51
CA LEU A 148 12.76 -18.24 -7.27
C LEU A 148 11.64 -17.81 -6.32
N LEU A 149 10.64 -17.07 -6.80
CA LEU A 149 9.51 -16.65 -5.98
C LEU A 149 8.73 -17.86 -5.47
N ARG A 150 8.43 -18.81 -6.35
CA ARG A 150 7.76 -20.07 -6.01
C ARG A 150 8.51 -20.84 -4.93
N GLY A 151 9.84 -20.90 -5.00
CA GLY A 151 10.67 -21.58 -4.00
C GLY A 151 10.76 -20.85 -2.66
N GLN A 152 10.54 -19.54 -2.65
CA GLN A 152 10.57 -18.70 -1.45
C GLN A 152 9.18 -18.50 -0.81
N THR A 153 8.09 -18.76 -1.54
CA THR A 153 6.73 -18.74 -1.00
C THR A 153 6.31 -20.13 -0.54
N PRO A 154 5.93 -20.35 0.74
CA PRO A 154 5.46 -21.66 1.21
C PRO A 154 4.25 -22.21 0.45
N MET A 155 3.34 -21.34 -0.01
CA MET A 155 2.23 -21.74 -0.88
C MET A 155 2.63 -22.03 -2.34
N ALA A 156 3.91 -21.90 -2.69
CA ALA A 156 4.49 -22.22 -4.00
C ALA A 156 3.78 -21.55 -5.20
N ARG A 157 3.30 -20.32 -4.99
CA ARG A 157 2.70 -19.48 -6.04
C ARG A 157 2.73 -18.01 -5.63
N VAL A 158 2.51 -17.12 -6.60
CA VAL A 158 2.17 -15.72 -6.34
C VAL A 158 0.67 -15.59 -6.05
N ALA A 159 0.29 -14.50 -5.39
CA ALA A 159 -1.11 -14.16 -5.13
C ALA A 159 -1.78 -13.62 -6.40
N GLN A 160 -3.10 -13.77 -6.48
CA GLN A 160 -3.95 -13.10 -7.46
C GLN A 160 -4.45 -11.76 -6.90
N PRO A 161 -4.75 -10.74 -7.74
CA PRO A 161 -5.26 -9.45 -7.29
C PRO A 161 -6.49 -9.55 -6.39
N GLU A 162 -7.37 -10.50 -6.67
CA GLU A 162 -8.61 -10.74 -5.91
C GLU A 162 -8.33 -11.16 -4.47
N GLU A 163 -7.18 -11.78 -4.18
CA GLU A 163 -6.78 -12.15 -2.83
C GLU A 163 -6.41 -10.91 -2.00
N ILE A 164 -5.90 -9.86 -2.64
CA ILE A 164 -5.65 -8.56 -2.01
C ILE A 164 -6.96 -7.78 -1.88
N GLY A 165 -7.78 -7.77 -2.94
CA GLY A 165 -9.09 -7.12 -2.96
C GLY A 165 -10.04 -7.68 -1.90
N GLY A 166 -10.05 -8.99 -1.69
CA GLY A 166 -10.84 -9.64 -0.66
C GLY A 166 -10.50 -9.17 0.76
N ILE A 167 -9.21 -8.96 1.06
CA ILE A 167 -8.80 -8.39 2.35
C ILE A 167 -9.16 -6.92 2.47
N ALA A 168 -9.03 -6.13 1.40
CA ALA A 168 -9.49 -4.73 1.41
C ALA A 168 -11.00 -4.65 1.70
N MET A 169 -11.80 -5.48 1.04
CA MET A 169 -13.25 -5.54 1.29
C MET A 169 -13.57 -5.96 2.73
N PHE A 170 -12.90 -6.97 3.28
CA PHE A 170 -13.06 -7.35 4.68
C PHE A 170 -12.71 -6.20 5.63
N LEU A 171 -11.59 -5.51 5.42
CA LEU A 171 -11.19 -4.39 6.27
C LEU A 171 -12.15 -3.20 6.17
N ALA A 172 -12.79 -3.01 5.02
CA ALA A 172 -13.81 -1.98 4.80
C ALA A 172 -15.16 -2.30 5.45
N SER A 173 -15.43 -3.56 5.75
CA SER A 173 -16.71 -4.04 6.27
C SER A 173 -16.85 -3.93 7.80
N ASP A 174 -18.08 -4.11 8.29
CA ASP A 174 -18.43 -4.12 9.72
C ASP A 174 -17.83 -5.32 10.46
N GLU A 175 -17.50 -6.39 9.75
CA GLU A 175 -16.80 -7.57 10.27
C GLU A 175 -15.40 -7.22 10.81
N ALA A 176 -14.82 -6.09 10.37
CA ALA A 176 -13.56 -5.55 10.86
C ALA A 176 -13.73 -4.40 11.87
N SER A 177 -14.92 -4.23 12.45
CA SER A 177 -15.27 -3.12 13.37
C SER A 177 -14.35 -2.97 14.58
N TYR A 178 -13.67 -4.03 15.01
CA TYR A 178 -12.69 -4.00 16.11
C TYR A 178 -11.23 -4.16 15.66
N ILE A 179 -10.97 -4.02 14.36
CA ILE A 179 -9.63 -4.08 13.77
C ILE A 179 -9.22 -2.67 13.35
N THR A 180 -8.23 -2.11 14.03
CA THR A 180 -7.58 -0.84 13.66
C THR A 180 -6.10 -0.88 14.08
N GLY A 181 -5.23 -0.25 13.31
CA GLY A 181 -3.76 -0.27 13.46
C GLY A 181 -3.09 -1.57 12.99
N ALA A 182 -3.86 -2.53 12.47
CA ALA A 182 -3.33 -3.82 12.02
C ALA A 182 -2.59 -3.65 10.69
N ASN A 183 -1.50 -4.40 10.49
CA ASN A 183 -0.81 -4.52 9.22
C ASN A 183 -0.80 -6.01 8.84
N ILE A 184 -1.66 -6.40 7.90
CA ILE A 184 -1.98 -7.80 7.59
C ILE A 184 -1.11 -8.29 6.42
N PRO A 185 -0.19 -9.24 6.63
CA PRO A 185 0.52 -9.89 5.53
C PRO A 185 -0.44 -10.74 4.69
N VAL A 186 -0.37 -10.59 3.37
CA VAL A 186 -1.08 -11.42 2.39
C VAL A 186 -0.05 -11.92 1.39
N ASP A 187 0.71 -12.95 1.80
CA ASP A 187 2.01 -13.25 1.19
C ASP A 187 2.30 -14.75 0.99
N GLY A 188 1.29 -15.60 1.16
CA GLY A 188 1.44 -17.05 1.02
C GLY A 188 2.42 -17.67 2.03
N GLY A 189 2.69 -17.00 3.16
CA GLY A 189 3.60 -17.44 4.21
C GLY A 189 5.04 -16.96 4.03
N TRP A 190 5.30 -16.04 3.09
CA TRP A 190 6.65 -15.58 2.78
C TRP A 190 7.43 -15.12 4.02
N ILE A 191 6.85 -14.24 4.84
CA ILE A 191 7.54 -13.71 6.03
C ILE A 191 7.43 -14.62 7.27
N ALA A 192 6.82 -15.80 7.14
CA ALA A 192 6.66 -16.73 8.25
C ALA A 192 7.94 -17.56 8.52
N HIS A 193 8.96 -17.47 7.67
CA HIS A 193 10.21 -18.24 7.74
C HIS A 193 11.44 -17.43 7.30
#